data_AF-A0A524LGH0-F1
#
_entry.id   AF-A0A524LGH0-F1
#
_cell.length_a   1.000
_cell.length_b   1.000
_cell.length_c   1.000
_cell.angle_alpha   90.00
_cell.angle_beta   90.00
_cell.angle_gamma   90.00
#
_symmetry.space_group_name_H-M   'P 1'
#
loop_
_entity.id
_entity.type
_entity.pdbx_description
1 polymer ?
#
loop_
_entity_poly.entity_id
_entity_poly.type
_entity_poly.pdbx_seq_one_letter_code
_entity_poly.pdbx_strand_id
1 'polypeptide(L)'
;MTIGLVILGLLSFSLALFWFRRLVVANSFIEPISKRFGEPDTSGKKQYTNCDSHKWAIKNIVFGSHLQSSERFRSFMMDRTMTGTLLLGILLAMIPVIIVYLLFLSFNVIGTSLVLIFIAVYIMKGPGTVEISNLLLKWQTQQDLNTFNIGDLAYARVSQKSIKKWIQNLIIIGIVTIAAAPWGEEIPIALAYMITVFLGFVYTNMFIPISVVSMPLAFTLFIIIGPLLIILAGVALVSVKKKVFIDGSNDIIGDMERYEI
;
A
#
# COMPACT_ATOMS: atom_id res chain seq x y z
N MET A 1 7.46 16.45 -15.17
CA MET A 1 6.46 15.50 -14.61
C MET A 1 6.13 14.39 -15.60
N THR A 2 5.84 14.74 -16.86
CA THR A 2 5.66 13.84 -18.01
C THR A 2 6.65 12.67 -18.03
N ILE A 3 7.96 12.95 -18.05
CA ILE A 3 9.03 11.93 -18.04
C ILE A 3 8.95 11.02 -16.81
N GLY A 4 8.69 11.58 -15.63
CA GLY A 4 8.56 10.81 -14.38
C GLY A 4 7.38 9.85 -14.40
N LEU A 5 6.24 10.25 -14.97
CA LEU A 5 5.07 9.38 -15.15
C LEU A 5 5.34 8.26 -16.14
N VAL A 6 6.04 8.55 -17.25
CA VAL A 6 6.45 7.52 -18.22
C VAL A 6 7.38 6.50 -17.55
N ILE A 7 8.41 6.95 -16.83
CA ILE A 7 9.35 6.08 -16.12
C ILE A 7 8.61 5.23 -15.08
N LEU A 8 7.70 5.83 -14.31
CA LEU A 8 6.92 5.12 -13.30
C LEU A 8 6.00 4.06 -13.94
N GLY A 9 5.40 4.39 -15.09
CA GLY A 9 4.60 3.45 -15.86
C GLY A 9 5.42 2.26 -16.36
N LEU A 10 6.58 2.51 -16.98
CA LEU A 10 7.51 1.47 -17.42
C LEU A 10 8.01 0.61 -16.27
N LEU A 11 8.34 1.22 -15.13
CA LEU A 11 8.77 0.52 -13.92
C LEU A 11 7.65 -0.39 -13.39
N SER A 12 6.40 0.08 -13.41
CA SER A 12 5.24 -0.72 -13.01
C SER A 12 5.04 -1.94 -13.92
N PHE A 13 5.17 -1.77 -15.24
CA PHE A 13 5.11 -2.88 -16.20
C PHE A 13 6.27 -3.88 -16.02
N SER A 14 7.49 -3.39 -15.78
CA SER A 14 8.66 -4.25 -15.54
C SER A 14 8.47 -5.10 -14.28
N LEU A 15 7.97 -4.50 -13.19
CA LEU A 15 7.61 -5.22 -11.97
C LEU A 15 6.45 -6.21 -12.20
N ALA A 16 5.44 -5.83 -12.97
CA ALA A 16 4.35 -6.74 -13.32
C ALA A 16 4.87 -7.98 -14.07
N LEU A 17 5.79 -7.79 -15.03
CA LEU A 17 6.45 -8.89 -15.76
C LEU A 17 7.32 -9.76 -14.83
N PHE A 18 8.07 -9.14 -13.92
CA PHE A 18 8.87 -9.85 -12.93
C PHE A 18 8.00 -10.76 -12.05
N TRP A 19 6.89 -10.23 -11.53
CA TRP A 19 5.93 -11.00 -10.73
C TRP A 19 5.22 -12.07 -11.55
N PHE A 20 4.89 -11.78 -12.82
CA PHE A 20 4.29 -12.75 -13.73
C PHE A 20 5.20 -13.96 -13.97
N ARG A 21 6.50 -13.74 -14.21
CA ARG A 21 7.47 -14.85 -14.37
C ARG A 21 7.52 -15.73 -13.13
N ARG A 22 7.51 -15.16 -11.93
CA ARG A 22 7.45 -15.94 -10.67
C ARG A 22 6.15 -16.72 -10.53
N LEU A 23 5.03 -16.12 -10.92
CA LEU A 23 3.73 -16.78 -10.89
C LEU A 23 3.67 -18.00 -11.82
N VAL A 24 4.28 -17.92 -13.00
CA VAL A 24 4.37 -19.06 -13.93
C VAL A 24 5.10 -20.26 -13.29
N VAL A 25 6.23 -20.02 -12.62
CA VAL A 25 6.95 -21.08 -11.89
C VAL A 25 6.08 -21.67 -10.77
N ALA A 26 5.42 -20.84 -9.98
CA ALA A 26 4.53 -21.31 -8.92
C ALA A 26 3.34 -22.12 -9.47
N ASN A 27 2.75 -21.69 -10.59
CA ASN A 27 1.64 -22.41 -11.23
C ASN A 27 2.06 -23.81 -11.68
N SER A 28 3.27 -23.96 -12.21
CA SER A 28 3.80 -25.25 -12.64
C SER A 28 3.90 -26.26 -11.49
N PHE A 29 4.07 -25.78 -10.25
CA PHE A 29 4.07 -26.58 -9.04
C PHE A 29 2.65 -26.87 -8.52
N ILE A 30 1.76 -25.88 -8.56
CA ILE A 30 0.39 -26.00 -8.02
C ILE A 30 -0.48 -26.92 -8.89
N GLU A 31 -0.31 -26.88 -10.21
CA GLU A 31 -1.13 -27.62 -11.17
C GLU A 31 -1.13 -29.15 -10.93
N PRO A 32 0.02 -29.85 -10.79
CA PRO A 32 0.02 -31.29 -10.51
C PRO A 32 -0.62 -31.64 -9.16
N ILE A 33 -0.45 -30.81 -8.13
CA ILE A 33 -1.08 -31.02 -6.82
C ILE A 33 -2.60 -30.87 -6.93
N SER A 34 -3.08 -29.89 -7.70
CA SER A 34 -4.52 -29.70 -7.93
C SER A 34 -5.15 -30.85 -8.72
N LYS A 35 -4.41 -31.47 -9.66
CA LYS A 35 -4.88 -32.68 -10.36
C LYS A 35 -4.98 -33.90 -9.43
N ARG A 36 -4.16 -33.96 -8.37
CA ARG A 36 -4.16 -35.07 -7.39
C ARG A 36 -5.25 -34.95 -6.34
N PHE A 37 -5.51 -33.74 -5.82
CA PHE A 37 -6.42 -33.52 -4.69
C PHE A 37 -7.73 -32.80 -5.04
N GLY A 38 -7.88 -32.32 -6.28
CA GLY A 38 -9.01 -31.47 -6.71
C GLY A 38 -8.80 -30.00 -6.38
N GLU A 39 -9.73 -29.14 -6.82
CA GLU A 39 -9.75 -27.71 -6.48
C GLU A 39 -10.23 -27.54 -5.02
N PRO A 40 -9.46 -26.89 -4.14
CA PRO A 40 -9.87 -26.66 -2.76
C PRO A 40 -10.89 -25.53 -2.69
N ASP A 41 -11.77 -25.58 -1.68
CA ASP A 41 -12.73 -24.51 -1.48
C ASP A 41 -12.03 -23.28 -0.89
N THR A 42 -11.88 -22.23 -1.70
CA THR A 42 -11.23 -20.98 -1.30
C THR A 42 -12.23 -19.91 -0.83
N SER A 43 -13.52 -20.26 -0.69
CA SER A 43 -14.62 -19.34 -0.33
C SER A 43 -14.77 -19.05 1.17
N GLY A 44 -13.81 -19.46 2.00
CA GLY A 44 -13.86 -19.25 3.46
C GLY A 44 -14.92 -20.07 4.22
N LYS A 45 -15.66 -20.96 3.55
CA LYS A 45 -16.63 -21.87 4.20
C LYS A 45 -15.99 -23.05 4.91
N LYS A 46 -14.76 -23.41 4.54
CA LYS A 46 -13.97 -24.48 5.15
C LYS A 46 -12.69 -23.91 5.74
N GLN A 47 -12.49 -24.12 7.04
CA GLN A 47 -11.25 -23.77 7.71
C GLN A 47 -10.25 -24.92 7.52
N TYR A 48 -9.10 -24.61 6.91
CA TYR A 48 -7.98 -25.54 6.78
C TYR A 48 -7.01 -25.34 7.93
N THR A 49 -7.40 -25.81 9.11
CA THR A 49 -6.55 -25.85 10.31
C THR A 49 -5.81 -27.19 10.35
N ASN A 50 -4.55 -27.20 10.82
CA ASN A 50 -3.68 -28.39 10.89
C ASN A 50 -3.01 -28.85 9.57
N CYS A 51 -2.52 -27.92 8.74
CA CYS A 51 -1.59 -28.23 7.65
C CYS A 51 -0.21 -27.58 7.87
N ASP A 52 0.82 -28.04 7.17
CA ASP A 52 2.19 -27.55 7.40
C ASP A 52 2.35 -26.09 6.94
N SER A 53 1.59 -25.67 5.92
CA SER A 53 1.49 -24.27 5.51
C SER A 53 0.87 -23.38 6.59
N HIS A 54 -0.09 -23.89 7.37
CA HIS A 54 -0.69 -23.18 8.49
C HIS A 54 0.33 -23.01 9.64
N LYS A 55 1.08 -24.07 9.98
CA LYS A 55 2.16 -23.99 10.98
C LYS A 55 3.25 -23.01 10.55
N TRP A 56 3.63 -23.03 9.28
CA TRP A 56 4.58 -22.07 8.71
C TRP A 56 4.05 -20.64 8.79
N ALA A 57 2.77 -20.42 8.45
CA ALA A 57 2.13 -19.12 8.48
C ALA A 57 2.10 -18.55 9.91
N ILE A 58 1.70 -19.35 10.90
CA ILE A 58 1.76 -18.93 12.31
C ILE A 58 3.19 -18.56 12.70
N LYS A 59 4.18 -19.40 12.38
CA LYS A 59 5.58 -19.15 12.75
C LYS A 59 6.18 -17.89 12.11
N ASN A 60 5.82 -17.57 10.86
CA ASN A 60 6.44 -16.46 10.13
C ASN A 60 5.62 -15.17 10.12
N ILE A 61 4.29 -15.24 10.29
CA ILE A 61 3.40 -14.08 10.31
C ILE A 61 3.16 -13.61 11.76
N VAL A 62 2.87 -14.54 12.69
CA VAL A 62 2.52 -14.20 14.08
C VAL A 62 3.77 -13.99 14.95
N PHE A 63 4.80 -14.82 14.78
CA PHE A 63 6.07 -14.74 15.55
C PHE A 63 7.20 -14.04 14.78
N GLY A 64 6.85 -13.26 13.76
CA GLY A 64 7.63 -13.09 12.53
C GLY A 64 9.11 -12.67 12.61
N SER A 65 9.88 -13.27 11.70
CA SER A 65 11.22 -12.87 11.25
C SER A 65 11.27 -11.52 10.51
N HIS A 66 10.13 -10.86 10.27
CA HIS A 66 10.06 -9.44 9.93
C HIS A 66 10.62 -8.52 11.04
N LEU A 67 10.79 -9.07 12.25
CA LEU A 67 11.45 -8.40 13.35
C LEU A 67 12.97 -8.30 13.18
N GLN A 68 13.68 -9.00 12.29
CA GLN A 68 15.17 -8.93 12.29
C GLN A 68 15.75 -7.53 12.04
N SER A 69 15.13 -6.73 11.15
CA SER A 69 15.54 -5.33 10.95
C SER A 69 15.09 -4.43 12.10
N SER A 70 13.93 -4.72 12.68
CA SER A 70 13.38 -4.02 13.84
C SER A 70 14.13 -4.37 15.12
N GLU A 71 14.67 -5.58 15.26
CA GLU A 71 15.38 -6.12 16.40
C GLU A 71 16.76 -5.52 16.50
N ARG A 72 17.45 -5.28 15.37
CA ARG A 72 18.69 -4.48 15.39
C ARG A 72 18.43 -3.03 15.77
N PHE A 73 17.35 -2.44 15.28
CA PHE A 73 16.97 -1.08 15.67
C PHE A 73 16.52 -1.01 17.14
N ARG A 74 15.79 -2.03 17.61
CA ARG A 74 15.28 -2.16 18.97
C ARG A 74 16.38 -2.52 19.96
N SER A 75 17.35 -3.37 19.58
CA SER A 75 18.55 -3.65 20.39
C SER A 75 19.44 -2.42 20.46
N PHE A 76 19.61 -1.68 19.36
CA PHE A 76 20.32 -0.40 19.36
C PHE A 76 19.62 0.66 20.25
N MET A 77 18.29 0.72 20.25
CA MET A 77 17.51 1.61 21.13
C MET A 77 17.52 1.16 22.59
N MET A 78 17.55 -0.14 22.87
CA MET A 78 17.56 -0.68 24.25
C MET A 78 18.96 -0.59 24.90
N ASP A 79 20.04 -0.86 24.16
CA ASP A 79 21.40 -0.88 24.72
C ASP A 79 22.01 0.53 24.89
N ARG A 80 21.45 1.54 24.20
CA ARG A 80 21.92 2.94 24.25
C ARG A 80 20.76 3.94 24.26
N THR A 81 19.82 3.78 25.17
CA THR A 81 18.59 4.61 25.28
C THR A 81 18.84 6.12 25.20
N MET A 82 19.88 6.64 25.86
CA MET A 82 20.20 8.08 25.84
C MET A 82 20.79 8.54 24.50
N THR A 83 21.74 7.79 23.93
CA THR A 83 22.35 8.12 22.63
C THR A 83 21.36 7.90 21.49
N GLY A 84 20.54 6.85 21.57
CA GLY A 84 19.51 6.52 20.60
C GLY A 84 18.39 7.56 20.56
N THR A 85 17.90 8.03 21.71
CA THR A 85 16.89 9.10 21.76
C THR A 85 17.43 10.45 21.28
N LEU A 86 18.67 10.81 21.61
CA LEU A 86 19.31 12.02 21.09
C LEU A 86 19.50 11.97 19.57
N LEU A 87 20.00 10.85 19.04
CA LEU A 87 20.25 10.68 17.61
C LEU A 87 18.93 10.63 16.82
N LEU A 88 17.91 9.95 17.36
CA LEU A 88 16.56 9.94 16.81
C LEU A 88 15.92 11.34 16.86
N GLY A 89 16.11 12.08 17.96
CA GLY A 89 15.60 13.44 18.12
C GLY A 89 16.22 14.43 17.14
N ILE A 90 17.53 14.37 16.93
CA ILE A 90 18.24 15.20 15.93
C ILE A 90 17.75 14.85 14.51
N LEU A 91 17.61 13.56 14.21
CA LEU A 91 17.17 13.09 12.90
C LEU A 91 15.71 13.49 12.64
N LEU A 92 14.83 13.34 13.64
CA LEU A 92 13.43 13.78 13.59
C LEU A 92 13.28 15.30 13.53
N ALA A 93 14.17 16.07 14.15
CA ALA A 93 14.15 17.54 14.09
C ALA A 93 14.67 18.07 12.74
N MET A 94 15.60 17.36 12.10
CA MET A 94 16.10 17.73 10.78
C MET A 94 15.09 17.44 9.66
N ILE A 95 14.26 16.40 9.79
CA ILE A 95 13.23 16.05 8.80
C ILE A 95 12.29 17.23 8.47
N PRO A 96 11.62 17.91 9.42
CA PRO A 96 10.72 19.00 9.12
C PRO A 96 11.47 20.22 8.57
N VAL A 97 12.71 20.50 9.02
CA VAL A 97 13.52 21.61 8.48
C VAL A 97 13.90 21.34 7.02
N ILE A 98 14.33 20.11 6.70
CA ILE A 98 14.64 19.70 5.32
C ILE A 98 13.38 19.72 4.46
N ILE A 99 12.25 19.24 4.98
CA ILE A 99 10.96 19.25 4.26
C ILE A 99 10.50 20.69 4.00
N VAL A 100 10.52 21.57 4.99
CA VAL A 100 10.12 22.97 4.85
C VAL A 100 11.08 23.72 3.92
N TYR A 101 12.39 23.50 4.05
CA TYR A 101 13.41 24.08 3.18
C TYR A 101 13.26 23.62 1.73
N LEU A 102 13.04 22.31 1.50
CA LEU A 102 12.76 21.75 0.17
C LEU A 102 11.43 22.27 -0.41
N LEU A 103 10.39 22.42 0.42
CA LEU A 103 9.10 23.00 -0.01
C LEU A 103 9.27 24.47 -0.40
N PHE A 104 10.05 25.25 0.36
CA PHE A 104 10.25 26.68 0.12
C PHE A 104 11.06 26.94 -1.17
N LEU A 105 12.08 26.13 -1.44
CA LEU A 105 12.98 26.30 -2.59
C LEU A 105 12.36 25.83 -3.92
N SER A 106 11.21 25.14 -3.90
CA SER A 106 10.75 24.36 -5.06
C SER A 106 9.24 24.24 -5.22
N PHE A 107 8.55 25.35 -4.92
CA PHE A 107 7.08 25.45 -4.87
C PHE A 107 6.33 24.98 -6.14
N ASN A 108 6.99 24.80 -7.30
CA ASN A 108 6.36 24.28 -8.51
C ASN A 108 6.92 22.94 -9.06
N VAL A 109 8.14 22.53 -8.69
CA VAL A 109 8.82 21.41 -9.40
C VAL A 109 9.09 20.19 -8.51
N ILE A 110 9.36 20.38 -7.21
CA ILE A 110 9.76 19.25 -6.34
C ILE A 110 8.57 18.61 -5.64
N GLY A 111 7.54 19.36 -5.24
CA GLY A 111 6.40 18.81 -4.49
C GLY A 111 5.74 17.62 -5.17
N THR A 112 5.52 17.71 -6.48
CA THR A 112 4.89 16.65 -7.27
C THR A 112 5.84 15.52 -7.67
N SER A 113 7.13 15.83 -7.80
CA SER A 113 8.19 14.82 -7.98
C SER A 113 8.35 13.94 -6.74
N LEU A 114 8.17 14.50 -5.54
CA LEU A 114 8.24 13.79 -4.27
C LEU A 114 7.10 12.77 -4.12
N VAL A 115 5.88 13.13 -4.53
CA VAL A 115 4.74 12.20 -4.57
C VAL A 115 5.01 11.02 -5.52
N LEU A 116 5.58 11.27 -6.71
CA LEU A 116 5.97 10.19 -7.62
C LEU A 116 7.03 9.27 -6.99
N ILE A 117 8.00 9.82 -6.26
CA ILE A 117 9.02 9.02 -5.58
C ILE A 117 8.38 8.13 -4.52
N PHE A 118 7.45 8.64 -3.70
CA PHE A 118 6.74 7.83 -2.72
C PHE A 118 5.94 6.70 -3.37
N ILE A 119 5.23 6.99 -4.46
CA ILE A 119 4.48 5.99 -5.22
C ILE A 119 5.44 4.95 -5.82
N ALA A 120 6.58 5.37 -6.38
CA ALA A 120 7.58 4.47 -6.93
C ALA A 120 8.18 3.55 -5.86
N VAL A 121 8.51 4.09 -4.68
CA VAL A 121 9.01 3.31 -3.54
C VAL A 121 7.96 2.31 -3.05
N TYR A 122 6.69 2.73 -2.98
CA TYR A 122 5.59 1.84 -2.61
C TYR A 122 5.42 0.69 -3.62
N ILE A 123 5.47 1.01 -4.92
CA ILE A 123 5.40 0.03 -6.01
C ILE A 123 6.59 -0.95 -5.96
N MET A 124 7.80 -0.44 -5.71
CA MET A 124 9.02 -1.27 -5.63
C MET A 124 9.03 -2.20 -4.43
N LYS A 125 8.64 -1.72 -3.24
CA LYS A 125 8.54 -2.57 -2.04
C LYS A 125 7.40 -3.58 -2.15
N GLY A 126 6.30 -3.20 -2.81
CA GLY A 126 5.08 -3.99 -2.83
C GLY A 126 4.39 -4.06 -1.46
N PRO A 127 3.14 -4.51 -1.41
CA PRO A 127 2.45 -4.73 -0.14
C PRO A 127 3.06 -5.95 0.55
N GLY A 128 3.28 -5.89 1.86
CA GLY A 128 3.89 -6.98 2.64
C GLY A 128 3.14 -8.32 2.51
N THR A 129 1.84 -8.28 2.22
CA THR A 129 1.02 -9.47 1.94
C THR A 129 1.50 -10.27 0.72
N VAL A 130 2.00 -9.59 -0.32
CA VAL A 130 2.52 -10.23 -1.55
C VAL A 130 3.89 -10.86 -1.28
N GLU A 131 4.73 -10.20 -0.49
CA GLU A 131 6.03 -10.74 -0.09
C GLU A 131 5.88 -12.01 0.75
N ILE A 132 4.99 -12.00 1.75
CA ILE A 132 4.66 -13.17 2.58
C ILE A 132 4.07 -14.30 1.72
N SER A 133 3.12 -13.97 0.82
CA SER A 133 2.53 -14.95 -0.11
C SER A 133 3.60 -15.62 -0.98
N ASN A 134 4.58 -14.85 -1.44
CA ASN A 134 5.69 -15.35 -2.24
C ASN A 134 6.68 -16.19 -1.42
N LEU A 135 6.94 -15.83 -0.16
CA LEU A 135 7.76 -16.63 0.75
C LEU A 135 7.10 -17.99 1.05
N LEU A 136 5.78 -18.00 1.28
CA LEU A 136 5.03 -19.23 1.48
C LEU A 136 5.10 -20.12 0.26
N LEU A 137 4.85 -19.58 -0.94
CA LEU A 137 4.95 -20.33 -2.19
C LEU A 137 6.37 -20.86 -2.42
N LYS A 138 7.40 -20.05 -2.15
CA LYS A 138 8.79 -20.50 -2.28
C LYS A 138 9.11 -21.64 -1.31
N TRP A 139 8.64 -21.55 -0.07
CA TRP A 139 8.81 -22.62 0.92
C TRP A 139 8.09 -23.90 0.49
N GLN A 140 6.85 -23.80 -0.01
CA GLN A 140 6.10 -24.94 -0.54
C GLN A 140 6.83 -25.60 -1.72
N THR A 141 7.38 -24.83 -2.66
CA THR A 141 8.12 -25.40 -3.80
C THR A 141 9.40 -26.17 -3.43
N GLN A 142 9.88 -26.02 -2.19
CA GLN A 142 11.06 -26.73 -1.68
C GLN A 142 10.72 -28.01 -0.92
N GLN A 143 9.44 -28.26 -0.64
CA GLN A 143 9.00 -29.47 0.06
C GLN A 143 8.68 -30.61 -0.92
N ASP A 144 8.74 -31.85 -0.42
CA ASP A 144 8.37 -33.03 -1.20
C ASP A 144 6.87 -33.02 -1.49
N LEU A 145 6.49 -33.32 -2.74
CA LEU A 145 5.10 -33.34 -3.21
C LEU A 145 4.22 -34.35 -2.44
N ASN A 146 4.83 -35.33 -1.78
CA ASN A 146 4.11 -36.39 -1.07
C ASN A 146 3.64 -36.00 0.33
N THR A 147 4.15 -34.92 0.91
CA THR A 147 3.72 -34.43 2.25
C THR A 147 2.57 -33.44 2.17
N PHE A 148 2.17 -33.01 0.97
CA PHE A 148 1.15 -31.98 0.77
C PHE A 148 -0.26 -32.49 1.08
N ASN A 149 -1.00 -31.71 1.86
CA ASN A 149 -2.42 -31.89 2.08
C ASN A 149 -3.25 -30.89 1.27
N ILE A 150 -4.55 -31.15 1.17
CA ILE A 150 -5.51 -30.25 0.49
C ILE A 150 -5.55 -28.85 1.12
N GLY A 151 -5.23 -28.73 2.42
CA GLY A 151 -5.09 -27.44 3.09
C GLY A 151 -3.91 -26.62 2.59
N ASP A 152 -2.76 -27.26 2.29
CA ASP A 152 -1.59 -26.59 1.75
C ASP A 152 -1.84 -26.05 0.34
N LEU A 153 -2.62 -26.79 -0.45
CA LEU A 153 -3.12 -26.34 -1.76
C LEU A 153 -4.03 -25.10 -1.63
N ALA A 154 -4.88 -25.03 -0.60
CA ALA A 154 -5.72 -23.86 -0.34
C ALA A 154 -4.86 -22.60 -0.06
N TYR A 155 -3.84 -22.73 0.81
CA TYR A 155 -2.89 -21.65 1.09
C TYR A 155 -2.08 -21.22 -0.15
N ALA A 156 -1.71 -22.18 -1.01
CA ALA A 156 -1.04 -21.91 -2.28
C ALA A 156 -1.94 -21.09 -3.23
N ARG A 157 -3.22 -21.48 -3.37
CA ARG A 157 -4.20 -20.79 -4.22
C ARG A 157 -4.52 -19.37 -3.73
N VAL A 158 -4.64 -19.17 -2.42
CA VAL A 158 -4.83 -17.83 -1.83
C VAL A 158 -3.61 -16.94 -2.13
N SER A 159 -2.40 -17.48 -1.95
CA SER A 159 -1.15 -16.78 -2.25
C SER A 159 -1.03 -16.42 -3.74
N GLN A 160 -1.40 -17.34 -4.62
CA GLN A 160 -1.46 -17.12 -6.07
C GLN A 160 -2.46 -16.01 -6.44
N LYS A 161 -3.67 -16.02 -5.86
CA LYS A 161 -4.70 -14.99 -6.07
C LYS A 161 -4.20 -13.60 -5.62
N SER A 162 -3.47 -13.53 -4.51
CA SER A 162 -2.84 -12.30 -4.00
C SER A 162 -1.81 -11.74 -5.00
N ILE A 163 -0.88 -12.56 -5.47
CA ILE A 163 0.13 -12.15 -6.46
C ILE A 163 -0.53 -11.74 -7.78
N LYS A 164 -1.54 -12.48 -8.25
CA LYS A 164 -2.26 -12.15 -9.49
C LYS A 164 -2.94 -10.78 -9.42
N LYS A 165 -3.59 -10.46 -8.30
CA LYS A 165 -4.17 -9.13 -8.09
C LYS A 165 -3.12 -8.03 -8.04
N TRP A 166 -1.98 -8.30 -7.42
CA TRP A 166 -0.88 -7.34 -7.40
C TRP A 166 -0.37 -7.03 -8.81
N ILE A 167 -0.19 -8.06 -9.64
CA ILE A 167 0.13 -7.89 -11.07
C ILE A 167 -0.93 -7.04 -11.78
N GLN A 168 -2.22 -7.31 -11.56
CA GLN A 168 -3.30 -6.51 -12.13
C GLN A 168 -3.23 -5.04 -11.69
N ASN A 169 -2.99 -4.78 -10.41
CA ASN A 169 -2.84 -3.44 -9.88
C ASN A 169 -1.64 -2.71 -10.51
N LEU A 170 -0.50 -3.38 -10.68
CA LEU A 170 0.67 -2.81 -11.35
C LEU A 170 0.36 -2.48 -12.81
N ILE A 171 -0.34 -3.36 -13.54
CA ILE A 171 -0.75 -3.07 -14.92
C ILE A 171 -1.67 -1.85 -14.98
N ILE A 172 -2.66 -1.76 -14.09
CA ILE A 172 -3.58 -0.62 -14.04
C ILE A 172 -2.81 0.67 -13.74
N ILE A 173 -1.92 0.65 -12.74
CA ILE A 173 -1.07 1.81 -12.40
C ILE A 173 -0.22 2.20 -13.61
N GLY A 174 0.39 1.22 -14.29
CA GLY A 174 1.18 1.42 -15.51
C GLY A 174 0.39 2.08 -16.63
N ILE A 175 -0.82 1.58 -16.92
CA ILE A 175 -1.70 2.15 -17.96
C ILE A 175 -2.11 3.58 -17.58
N VAL A 176 -2.60 3.80 -16.35
CA VAL A 176 -3.07 5.12 -15.89
C VAL A 176 -1.94 6.14 -15.94
N THR A 177 -0.72 5.77 -15.54
CA THR A 177 0.42 6.70 -15.50
C THR A 177 0.94 7.03 -16.88
N ILE A 178 0.98 6.08 -17.81
CA ILE A 178 1.33 6.36 -19.22
C ILE A 178 0.23 7.18 -19.89
N ALA A 179 -1.04 6.85 -19.67
CA ALA A 179 -2.16 7.61 -20.23
C ALA A 179 -2.20 9.05 -19.69
N ALA A 180 -1.86 9.25 -18.42
CA ALA A 180 -1.79 10.58 -17.80
C ALA A 180 -0.50 11.35 -18.16
N ALA A 181 0.52 10.68 -18.71
CA ALA A 181 1.82 11.30 -18.98
C ALA A 181 1.77 12.54 -19.90
N PRO A 182 0.96 12.58 -21.00
CA PRO A 182 0.87 13.76 -21.86
C PRO A 182 0.38 15.01 -21.11
N TRP A 183 -0.46 14.83 -20.09
CA TRP A 183 -0.99 15.91 -19.25
C TRP A 183 -0.22 16.03 -17.92
N GLY A 184 0.95 15.41 -17.82
CA GLY A 184 1.69 15.32 -16.56
C GLY A 184 2.05 16.68 -15.95
N GLU A 185 2.21 17.71 -16.78
CA GLU A 185 2.51 19.08 -16.35
C GLU A 185 1.27 19.85 -15.90
N GLU A 186 0.09 19.49 -16.42
CA GLU A 186 -1.19 20.09 -16.08
C GLU A 186 -1.77 19.52 -14.78
N ILE A 187 -1.44 18.28 -14.43
CA ILE A 187 -1.95 17.62 -13.21
C ILE A 187 -1.66 18.45 -11.93
N PRO A 188 -0.41 18.90 -11.67
CA PRO A 188 -0.11 19.77 -10.53
C PRO A 188 -0.90 21.08 -10.55
N ILE A 189 -1.02 21.69 -11.72
CA ILE A 189 -1.68 22.99 -11.91
C ILE A 189 -3.17 22.85 -11.63
N ALA A 190 -3.81 21.82 -12.17
CA ALA A 190 -5.22 21.52 -11.94
C ALA A 190 -5.50 21.20 -10.47
N LEU A 191 -4.61 20.46 -9.80
CA LEU A 191 -4.74 20.11 -8.39
C LEU A 191 -4.57 21.36 -7.50
N ALA A 192 -3.59 22.20 -7.80
CA ALA A 192 -3.40 23.49 -7.13
C ALA A 192 -4.62 24.41 -7.34
N TYR A 193 -5.11 24.52 -8.57
CA TYR A 193 -6.32 25.30 -8.88
C TYR A 193 -7.54 24.79 -8.12
N MET A 194 -7.77 23.47 -8.08
CA MET A 194 -8.86 22.86 -7.32
C MET A 194 -8.74 23.20 -5.82
N ILE A 195 -7.54 23.07 -5.25
CA ILE A 195 -7.26 23.43 -3.85
C ILE A 195 -7.50 24.93 -3.61
N THR A 196 -7.03 25.80 -4.49
CA THR A 196 -7.17 27.25 -4.35
C THR A 196 -8.62 27.71 -4.47
N VAL A 197 -9.37 27.22 -5.46
CA VAL A 197 -10.80 27.51 -5.61
C VAL A 197 -11.56 27.03 -4.38
N PHE A 198 -11.23 25.85 -3.87
CA PHE A 198 -11.89 25.29 -2.71
C PHE A 198 -11.55 26.06 -1.42
N LEU A 199 -10.27 26.36 -1.15
CA LEU A 199 -9.85 27.20 -0.04
C LEU A 199 -10.45 28.60 -0.13
N GLY A 200 -10.51 29.18 -1.32
CA GLY A 200 -11.18 30.44 -1.60
C GLY A 200 -12.67 30.37 -1.26
N PHE A 201 -13.36 29.30 -1.67
CA PHE A 201 -14.76 29.07 -1.32
C PHE A 201 -14.97 28.99 0.19
N VAL A 202 -14.15 28.21 0.90
CA VAL A 202 -14.22 28.09 2.38
C VAL A 202 -13.92 29.43 3.04
N TYR A 203 -12.91 30.15 2.56
CA TYR A 203 -12.56 31.47 3.08
C TYR A 203 -13.71 32.47 2.92
N THR A 204 -14.25 32.59 1.71
CA THR A 204 -15.30 33.57 1.41
C THR A 204 -16.64 33.22 2.07
N ASN A 205 -17.04 31.95 2.06
CA ASN A 205 -18.39 31.54 2.52
C ASN A 205 -18.45 31.11 3.98
N MET A 206 -17.33 30.73 4.60
CA MET A 206 -17.31 30.30 6.00
C MET A 206 -16.44 31.23 6.87
N PHE A 207 -15.22 31.55 6.44
CA PHE A 207 -14.30 32.33 7.29
C PHE A 207 -14.76 33.78 7.45
N ILE A 208 -15.05 34.50 6.35
CA ILE A 208 -15.44 35.92 6.41
C ILE A 208 -16.73 36.13 7.23
N PRO A 209 -17.81 35.36 7.05
CA PRO A 209 -19.04 35.60 7.82
C PRO A 209 -18.86 35.37 9.33
N ILE A 210 -18.04 34.39 9.71
CA ILE A 210 -17.80 34.05 11.12
C ILE A 210 -16.82 35.03 11.76
N SER A 211 -15.85 35.55 11.00
CA SER A 211 -14.85 36.49 11.53
C SER A 211 -15.46 37.83 11.95
N VAL A 212 -16.57 38.22 11.33
CA VAL A 212 -17.37 39.40 11.72
C VAL A 212 -17.97 39.23 13.12
N VAL A 213 -18.32 38.01 13.53
CA VAL A 213 -18.88 37.73 14.86
C VAL A 213 -17.76 37.55 15.89
N SER A 214 -16.74 36.75 15.56
CA SER A 214 -15.61 36.47 16.44
C SER A 214 -14.41 35.97 15.64
N MET A 215 -13.39 36.83 15.52
CA MET A 215 -12.13 36.51 14.85
C MET A 215 -11.43 35.25 15.42
N PRO A 216 -11.34 35.05 16.76
CA PRO A 216 -10.75 33.83 17.32
C PRO A 216 -11.54 32.55 16.98
N LEU A 217 -12.86 32.64 16.92
CA LEU A 217 -13.74 31.53 16.56
C LEU A 217 -13.58 31.15 15.08
N ALA A 218 -13.47 32.15 14.20
CA ALA A 218 -13.23 31.92 12.77
C ALA A 218 -11.89 31.21 12.52
N PHE A 219 -10.82 31.61 13.24
CA PHE A 219 -9.51 30.96 13.13
C PHE A 219 -9.50 29.52 13.62
N THR A 220 -10.11 29.25 14.77
CA THR A 220 -10.20 27.88 15.30
C THR A 220 -11.01 26.97 14.38
N LEU A 221 -12.13 27.44 13.86
CA LEU A 221 -12.93 26.68 12.89
C LEU A 221 -12.18 26.44 11.58
N PHE A 222 -11.48 27.44 11.04
CA PHE A 222 -10.71 27.27 9.80
C PHE A 222 -9.57 26.25 9.95
N ILE A 223 -8.86 26.27 11.08
CA ILE A 223 -7.79 25.33 11.40
C ILE A 223 -8.33 23.90 11.62
N ILE A 224 -9.55 23.73 12.12
CA ILE A 224 -10.18 22.41 12.30
C ILE A 224 -10.77 21.89 10.99
N ILE A 225 -11.42 22.76 10.22
CA ILE A 225 -12.11 22.42 8.97
C ILE A 225 -11.11 22.03 7.89
N GLY A 226 -9.94 22.68 7.81
CA GLY A 226 -8.90 22.34 6.83
C GLY A 226 -8.47 20.86 6.86
N PRO A 227 -7.93 20.35 7.98
CA PRO A 227 -7.59 18.94 8.16
C PRO A 227 -8.79 18.01 8.03
N LEU A 228 -9.94 18.38 8.59
CA LEU A 228 -11.15 17.55 8.56
C LEU A 228 -11.70 17.38 7.13
N LEU A 229 -11.53 18.38 6.27
CA LEU A 229 -11.86 18.30 4.84
C LEU A 229 -10.84 17.51 4.03
N ILE A 230 -9.54 17.58 4.35
CA ILE A 230 -8.54 16.69 3.73
C ILE A 230 -8.86 15.23 4.10
N ILE A 231 -9.25 14.97 5.34
CA ILE A 231 -9.69 13.66 5.81
C ILE A 231 -10.98 13.26 5.09
N LEU A 232 -11.99 14.13 4.98
CA LEU A 232 -13.24 13.84 4.27
C LEU A 232 -13.04 13.61 2.77
N ALA A 233 -12.18 14.38 2.10
CA ALA A 233 -11.82 14.16 0.71
C ALA A 233 -11.06 12.84 0.53
N GLY A 234 -10.14 12.52 1.45
CA GLY A 234 -9.47 11.23 1.53
C GLY A 234 -10.45 10.08 1.74
N VAL A 235 -11.40 10.21 2.67
CA VAL A 235 -12.46 9.23 2.94
C VAL A 235 -13.43 9.13 1.76
N ALA A 236 -13.75 10.22 1.08
CA ALA A 236 -14.59 10.23 -0.11
C ALA A 236 -13.90 9.47 -1.25
N LEU A 237 -12.61 9.75 -1.51
CA LEU A 237 -11.80 8.99 -2.46
C LEU A 237 -11.70 7.51 -2.08
N VAL A 238 -11.48 7.20 -0.80
CA VAL A 238 -11.46 5.83 -0.29
C VAL A 238 -12.84 5.18 -0.40
N SER A 239 -13.94 5.92 -0.24
CA SER A 239 -15.32 5.42 -0.33
C SER A 239 -15.76 5.20 -1.78
N VAL A 240 -15.29 6.01 -2.73
CA VAL A 240 -15.42 5.76 -4.17
C VAL A 240 -14.59 4.54 -4.56
N LYS A 241 -13.36 4.43 -4.03
CA LYS A 241 -12.58 3.19 -4.11
C LYS A 241 -13.36 2.04 -3.50
N LYS A 242 -13.98 2.19 -2.33
CA LYS A 242 -14.77 1.17 -1.65
C LYS A 242 -16.01 0.82 -2.45
N LYS A 243 -16.65 1.73 -3.19
CA LYS A 243 -17.79 1.39 -4.06
C LYS A 243 -17.36 0.57 -5.28
N VAL A 244 -16.22 0.90 -5.88
CA VAL A 244 -15.61 0.13 -7.00
C VAL A 244 -14.98 -1.18 -6.50
N PHE A 245 -14.44 -1.20 -5.28
CA PHE A 245 -13.90 -2.39 -4.63
C PHE A 245 -15.02 -3.26 -4.07
N ILE A 246 -16.11 -2.75 -3.50
CA ILE A 246 -17.20 -3.55 -2.90
C ILE A 246 -17.89 -4.40 -3.97
N ASP A 247 -18.04 -3.91 -5.19
CA ASP A 247 -18.50 -4.74 -6.33
C ASP A 247 -17.48 -5.82 -6.77
N GLY A 248 -16.20 -5.72 -6.36
CA GLY A 248 -15.16 -6.73 -6.61
C GLY A 248 -14.56 -7.40 -5.36
N SER A 249 -14.98 -7.03 -4.15
CA SER A 249 -14.31 -7.31 -2.86
C SER A 249 -15.27 -7.74 -1.76
N ASN A 250 -16.59 -7.60 -1.96
CA ASN A 250 -17.54 -8.46 -1.22
C ASN A 250 -17.24 -9.95 -1.46
N ASP A 251 -16.53 -10.28 -2.55
CA ASP A 251 -16.00 -11.62 -2.84
C ASP A 251 -14.66 -11.97 -2.15
N ILE A 252 -14.05 -11.06 -1.37
CA ILE A 252 -12.63 -11.20 -0.96
C ILE A 252 -12.34 -10.82 0.49
N ILE A 253 -12.96 -9.77 1.04
CA ILE A 253 -12.72 -9.36 2.45
C ILE A 253 -13.58 -10.17 3.42
N GLY A 254 -14.78 -10.60 3.00
CA GLY A 254 -15.58 -11.57 3.74
C GLY A 254 -14.91 -12.94 3.90
N ASP A 255 -13.92 -13.25 3.05
CA ASP A 255 -13.08 -14.43 3.20
C ASP A 255 -12.00 -14.21 4.29
N MET A 256 -11.34 -13.05 4.35
CA MET A 256 -10.19 -12.86 5.26
C MET A 256 -10.54 -12.66 6.74
N GLU A 257 -11.60 -11.93 7.09
CA GLU A 257 -12.04 -11.78 8.49
C GLU A 257 -12.59 -13.08 9.11
N ARG A 258 -12.95 -14.07 8.27
CA ARG A 258 -13.47 -15.36 8.72
C ARG A 258 -12.40 -16.42 9.01
N TYR A 259 -11.11 -16.02 8.95
CA TYR A 259 -9.96 -16.87 9.28
C TYR A 259 -9.27 -16.51 10.60
N GLU A 260 -9.71 -15.47 11.34
CA GLU A 260 -9.14 -15.10 12.65
C GLU A 260 -10.08 -15.36 13.86
N ILE A 261 -11.22 -16.03 13.66
CA ILE A 261 -12.06 -16.56 14.75
C ILE A 261 -12.46 -18.01 14.47
#